data_AF-A0AAD0UNB7-F1
#
_entry.id   AF-A0AAD0UNB7-F1
#
_cell.length_a   1.000
_cell.length_b   1.000
_cell.length_c   1.000
_cell.angle_alpha   90.00
_cell.angle_beta   90.00
_cell.angle_gamma   90.00
#
_symmetry.space_group_name_H-M   'P 1'
#
loop_
_entity.id
_entity.type
_entity.pdbx_description
1 polymer ?
#
loop_
_entity_poly.entity_id
_entity_poly.type
_entity_poly.pdbx_seq_one_letter_code
_entity_poly.pdbx_strand_id
1 'polypeptide(L)'
;MPVDLIHKIPIQIEETLGREGKDQFVAFLNEVFAELKNSIREDSFVQFETTLKPELIQVHSKMETLKMSLNGEIEKLRYDINLKNVNLQGEVKMEIAEIKIDMVNLRNELKTDIAELRAEMKSDLHELQKSIVDIHKTVAAQTSWILTGMFGVATLSAAMGKIIN
;
A
#
# COMPACT_ATOMS: atom_id res chain seq x y z
N MET A 1 17.73 65.57 33.14
CA MET A 1 18.85 66.26 33.81
C MET A 1 20.08 66.08 32.95
N PRO A 2 20.85 67.15 32.65
CA PRO A 2 22.18 66.96 32.07
C PRO A 2 22.97 66.06 33.02
N VAL A 3 23.52 64.97 32.50
CA VAL A 3 24.41 64.10 33.26
C VAL A 3 25.79 64.71 33.09
N ASP A 4 26.32 65.31 34.16
CA ASP A 4 27.72 65.74 34.17
C ASP A 4 28.59 64.47 34.12
N LEU A 5 29.27 64.25 33.00
CA LEU A 5 30.08 63.07 32.73
C LEU A 5 31.55 63.30 33.07
N ILE A 6 31.97 64.56 32.94
CA ILE A 6 33.31 65.07 33.21
C ILE A 6 33.19 66.01 34.41
N HIS A 7 33.93 65.70 35.47
CA HIS A 7 33.99 66.54 36.69
C HIS A 7 35.40 67.07 36.98
N LYS A 8 36.40 66.67 36.18
CA LYS A 8 37.80 67.05 36.36
C LYS A 8 38.48 67.21 35.01
N ILE A 9 39.35 68.21 34.92
CA ILE A 9 40.25 68.44 33.79
C ILE A 9 41.69 68.46 34.31
N PRO A 10 42.68 68.20 33.44
CA PRO A 10 44.09 68.26 33.83
C PRO A 10 44.48 69.60 34.45
N ILE A 11 45.31 69.57 35.51
CA ILE A 11 45.69 70.74 36.32
C ILE A 11 46.33 71.84 35.48
N GLN A 12 47.17 71.48 34.50
CA GLN A 12 47.83 72.42 33.59
C GLN A 12 46.83 73.25 32.78
N ILE A 13 45.69 72.66 32.42
CA ILE A 13 44.61 73.34 31.68
C ILE A 13 43.81 74.24 32.64
N GLU A 14 43.57 73.78 33.86
CA GLU A 14 42.92 74.58 34.91
C GLU A 14 43.70 75.85 35.27
N GLU A 15 45.03 75.75 35.39
CA GLU A 15 45.91 76.91 35.66
C GLU A 15 45.95 77.90 34.49
N THR A 16 45.92 77.38 33.25
CA THR A 16 45.99 78.21 32.04
C THR A 16 44.69 78.94 31.74
N LEU A 17 43.53 78.32 32.02
CA LEU A 17 42.20 78.88 31.74
C LEU A 17 41.65 79.74 32.88
N GLY A 18 42.20 79.63 34.09
CA GLY A 18 41.63 80.21 35.30
C GLY A 18 40.32 79.54 35.72
N ARG A 19 39.74 79.97 36.85
CA ARG A 19 38.52 79.35 37.41
C ARG A 19 37.34 79.39 36.44
N GLU A 20 37.07 80.54 35.84
CA GLU A 20 35.93 80.73 34.93
C GLU A 20 36.09 79.94 33.62
N GLY A 21 37.29 79.93 33.04
CA GLY A 21 37.56 79.17 31.82
C GLY A 21 37.54 77.65 32.03
N LYS A 22 37.94 77.16 33.20
CA LYS A 22 37.75 75.75 33.59
C LYS A 22 36.27 75.36 33.62
N ASP A 23 35.44 76.17 34.25
CA ASP A 23 34.01 75.85 34.40
C ASP A 23 33.31 75.86 33.03
N GLN A 24 33.63 76.83 32.17
CA GLN A 24 33.14 76.86 30.79
C GLN A 24 33.62 75.66 29.97
N PHE A 25 34.89 75.25 30.12
CA PHE A 25 35.44 74.10 29.39
C PHE A 25 34.83 72.77 29.85
N VAL A 26 34.61 72.58 31.15
CA VAL A 26 33.91 71.41 31.69
C VAL A 26 32.46 71.37 31.22
N ALA A 27 31.77 72.51 31.20
CA ALA A 27 30.41 72.61 30.68
C ALA A 27 30.35 72.21 29.19
N PHE A 28 31.29 72.73 28.38
CA PHE A 28 31.42 72.36 26.97
C PHE A 28 31.66 70.85 26.78
N LEU A 29 32.59 70.25 27.53
CA LEU A 29 32.85 68.81 27.43
C LEU A 29 31.60 68.00 27.81
N ASN A 30 30.91 68.37 28.88
CA ASN A 30 29.69 67.69 29.29
C ASN A 30 28.57 67.81 28.24
N GLU A 31 28.45 68.96 27.58
CA GLU A 31 27.51 69.16 26.48
C GLU A 31 27.83 68.23 25.30
N VAL A 32 29.07 68.24 24.81
CA VAL A 32 29.49 67.41 23.67
C VAL A 32 29.40 65.92 23.99
N PHE A 33 29.83 65.48 25.17
CA PHE A 33 29.72 64.07 25.56
C PHE A 33 28.28 63.63 25.77
N ALA A 34 27.41 64.51 26.29
CA ALA A 34 25.98 64.23 26.40
C ALA A 34 25.34 64.11 25.01
N GLU A 35 25.68 64.99 24.08
CA GLU A 35 25.20 64.96 22.70
C GLU A 35 25.67 63.69 21.97
N LEU A 36 26.96 63.36 22.08
CA LEU A 36 27.53 62.15 21.48
C LEU A 36 26.88 60.87 22.04
N LYS A 37 26.71 60.78 23.36
CA LYS A 37 26.06 59.62 24.00
C LYS A 37 24.62 59.47 23.52
N ASN A 38 23.89 60.58 23.37
CA ASN A 38 22.53 60.57 22.87
C ASN A 38 22.48 60.18 21.38
N SER A 39 23.37 60.72 20.54
CA SER A 39 23.50 60.34 19.13
C SER A 39 23.81 58.86 18.96
N ILE A 40 24.82 58.32 19.66
CA ILE A 40 25.16 56.89 19.57
C ILE A 40 23.99 56.00 19.99
N ARG A 41 23.29 56.38 21.08
CA ARG A 41 22.11 55.65 21.54
C ARG A 41 20.99 55.67 20.52
N GLU A 42 20.72 56.84 19.94
CA GLU A 42 19.67 57.02 18.93
C GLU A 42 20.01 56.25 17.64
N ASP A 43 21.23 56.41 17.11
CA ASP A 43 21.68 55.72 15.91
C ASP A 43 21.65 54.20 16.08
N SER A 44 22.09 53.69 17.23
CA SER A 44 22.02 52.25 17.55
C SER A 44 20.58 51.76 17.62
N PHE A 45 19.68 52.54 18.23
CA PHE A 45 18.26 52.19 18.32
C PHE A 45 17.60 52.19 16.94
N VAL A 46 17.85 53.22 16.14
CA VAL A 46 17.37 53.34 14.75
C VAL A 46 17.91 52.20 13.90
N GLN A 47 19.19 51.85 14.01
CA GLN A 47 19.77 50.75 13.25
C GLN A 47 19.16 49.40 13.64
N PHE A 48 18.95 49.17 14.93
CA PHE A 48 18.26 47.98 15.43
C PHE A 48 16.82 47.92 14.90
N GLU A 49 16.08 49.03 14.97
CA GLU A 49 14.69 49.12 14.52
C GLU A 49 14.56 48.91 13.01
N THR A 50 15.45 49.52 12.23
CA THR A 50 15.48 49.42 10.76
C THR A 50 15.99 48.06 10.27
N THR A 51 16.69 47.29 11.09
CA THR A 51 17.16 45.93 10.74
C THR A 51 16.20 44.85 11.21
N LEU A 52 15.76 44.88 12.48
CA LEU A 52 14.93 43.81 13.03
C LEU A 52 13.50 43.81 12.50
N LYS A 53 12.87 44.97 12.31
CA LYS A 53 11.49 45.01 11.78
C LYS A 53 11.38 44.31 10.41
N PRO A 54 12.22 44.61 9.41
CA PRO A 54 12.14 43.92 8.13
C PRO A 54 12.52 42.44 8.23
N GLU A 55 13.49 42.06 9.07
CA GLU A 55 13.80 40.64 9.28
C GLU A 55 12.61 39.87 9.87
N LEU A 56 11.94 40.42 10.88
CA LEU A 56 10.74 39.81 11.47
C LEU A 56 9.62 39.66 10.44
N ILE A 57 9.40 40.69 9.61
CA ILE A 57 8.43 40.65 8.51
C ILE A 57 8.83 39.57 7.49
N GLN A 58 10.11 39.45 7.15
CA GLN A 58 10.60 38.46 6.21
C GLN A 58 10.47 37.03 6.76
N VAL A 59 10.77 36.81 8.04
CA VAL A 59 10.56 35.51 8.70
C VAL A 59 9.08 35.15 8.70
N HIS A 60 8.21 36.11 9.04
CA HIS A 60 6.77 35.89 9.02
C HIS A 60 6.26 35.54 7.61
N SER A 61 6.73 36.24 6.56
CA SER A 61 6.33 35.94 5.18
C SER A 61 6.83 34.59 4.70
N LYS A 62 8.07 34.21 5.04
CA LYS A 62 8.62 32.87 4.77
C LYS A 62 7.81 31.79 5.49
N MET A 63 7.41 32.03 6.73
CA MET A 63 6.60 31.11 7.52
C MET A 63 5.20 30.91 6.92
N GLU A 64 4.53 31.98 6.48
CA GLU A 64 3.24 31.86 5.78
C GLU A 64 3.39 31.14 4.43
N THR A 65 4.47 31.41 3.68
CA THR A 65 4.75 30.71 2.42
C THR A 65 4.96 29.21 2.64
N LEU A 66 5.75 28.83 3.66
CA LEU A 66 5.98 27.44 4.02
C LEU A 66 4.68 26.75 4.43
N LYS A 67 3.85 27.42 5.24
CA LYS A 67 2.54 26.92 5.66
C LYS A 67 1.61 26.68 4.47
N MET A 68 1.57 27.60 3.51
CA MET A 68 0.81 27.41 2.27
C MET A 68 1.32 26.21 1.45
N SER A 69 2.65 26.08 1.31
CA SER A 69 3.25 24.94 0.61
C SER A 69 2.92 23.61 1.27
N LEU A 70 3.10 23.51 2.59
CA LEU A 70 2.79 22.31 3.37
C LEU A 70 1.31 21.94 3.28
N ASN A 71 0.40 22.91 3.40
CA ASN A 71 -1.02 22.66 3.23
C ASN A 71 -1.33 22.14 1.81
N GLY A 72 -0.69 22.71 0.78
CA GLY A 72 -0.84 22.23 -0.60
C GLY A 72 -0.36 20.80 -0.79
N GLU A 73 0.78 20.43 -0.21
CA GLU A 73 1.29 19.04 -0.24
C GLU A 73 0.39 18.07 0.53
N ILE A 74 -0.10 18.47 1.70
CA ILE A 74 -1.04 17.66 2.51
C ILE A 74 -2.32 17.39 1.72
N GLU A 75 -2.89 18.39 1.04
CA GLU A 75 -4.10 18.20 0.24
C GLU A 75 -3.85 17.29 -0.97
N LYS A 76 -2.71 17.42 -1.65
CA LYS A 76 -2.32 16.49 -2.73
C LYS A 76 -2.21 15.06 -2.22
N LEU A 77 -1.52 14.84 -1.08
CA LEU A 77 -1.40 13.52 -0.49
C LEU A 77 -2.74 12.93 -0.06
N ARG A 78 -3.64 13.74 0.53
CA ARG A 78 -5.01 13.31 0.86
C ARG A 78 -5.78 12.89 -0.38
N TYR A 79 -5.67 13.65 -1.48
CA TYR A 79 -6.29 13.31 -2.75
C TYR A 79 -5.76 11.99 -3.31
N ASP A 80 -4.44 11.83 -3.39
CA ASP A 80 -3.80 10.64 -3.95
C ASP A 80 -4.13 9.38 -3.13
N ILE A 81 -4.12 9.48 -1.79
CA ILE A 81 -4.49 8.37 -0.91
C ILE A 81 -5.96 7.99 -1.12
N ASN A 82 -6.87 8.97 -1.21
CA ASN A 82 -8.29 8.70 -1.43
C ASN A 82 -8.53 8.04 -2.79
N LEU A 83 -7.92 8.58 -3.86
CA LEU A 83 -8.01 8.01 -5.20
C LEU A 83 -7.50 6.57 -5.23
N LYS A 84 -6.33 6.30 -4.64
CA LYS A 84 -5.77 4.95 -4.58
C LYS A 84 -6.66 3.99 -3.77
N ASN A 85 -7.27 4.45 -2.68
CA ASN A 85 -8.20 3.64 -1.90
C ASN A 85 -9.45 3.26 -2.70
N VAL A 86 -10.07 4.23 -3.39
CA VAL A 86 -11.23 3.97 -4.26
C VAL A 86 -10.87 2.99 -5.38
N ASN A 87 -9.72 3.17 -6.03
CA ASN A 87 -9.26 2.29 -7.11
C ASN A 87 -9.03 0.86 -6.60
N LEU A 88 -8.29 0.68 -5.50
CA LEU A 88 -8.04 -0.64 -4.91
C LEU A 88 -9.34 -1.32 -4.45
N GLN A 89 -10.29 -0.57 -3.89
CA GLN A 89 -11.61 -1.11 -3.55
C GLN A 89 -12.38 -1.57 -4.80
N GLY A 90 -12.21 -0.87 -5.93
CA GLY A 90 -12.78 -1.25 -7.22
C GLY A 90 -12.15 -2.54 -7.75
N GLU A 91 -10.82 -2.59 -7.82
CA GLU A 91 -10.04 -3.76 -8.26
C GLU A 91 -10.40 -5.01 -7.47
N VAL A 92 -10.38 -4.93 -6.14
CA VAL A 92 -10.74 -6.07 -5.26
C VAL A 92 -12.18 -6.54 -5.49
N LYS A 93 -13.13 -5.63 -5.72
CA LYS A 93 -14.53 -6.02 -6.02
C LYS A 93 -14.64 -6.73 -7.37
N MET A 94 -13.89 -6.30 -8.37
CA MET A 94 -13.87 -6.95 -9.69
C MET A 94 -13.26 -8.34 -9.60
N GLU A 95 -12.09 -8.48 -8.96
CA GLU A 95 -11.45 -9.79 -8.76
C GLU A 95 -12.36 -10.76 -7.99
N ILE A 96 -13.05 -10.30 -6.93
CA ILE A 96 -14.02 -11.13 -6.21
C ILE A 96 -15.18 -11.57 -7.12
N ALA A 97 -15.64 -10.70 -8.02
CA ALA A 97 -16.71 -11.04 -8.96
C ALA A 97 -16.24 -12.07 -9.99
N GLU A 98 -15.03 -11.92 -10.53
CA GLU A 98 -14.41 -12.87 -11.46
C GLU A 98 -14.23 -14.23 -10.81
N ILE A 99 -13.64 -14.29 -9.61
CA ILE A 99 -13.47 -15.55 -8.85
C ILE A 99 -14.81 -16.25 -8.60
N LYS A 100 -15.88 -15.49 -8.32
CA LYS A 100 -17.23 -16.06 -8.15
C LYS A 100 -17.77 -16.67 -9.45
N ILE A 101 -17.53 -16.02 -10.59
CA ILE A 101 -17.93 -16.53 -11.91
C ILE A 101 -17.15 -17.83 -12.18
N ASP A 102 -15.83 -17.83 -11.99
CA ASP A 102 -14.99 -19.01 -12.19
C ASP A 102 -15.41 -20.18 -11.29
N MET A 103 -15.72 -19.90 -10.02
CA MET A 103 -16.20 -20.93 -9.09
C MET A 103 -17.53 -21.53 -9.54
N VAL A 104 -18.45 -20.74 -10.09
CA VAL A 104 -19.72 -21.22 -10.64
C VAL A 104 -19.47 -22.06 -11.90
N ASN A 105 -18.60 -21.60 -12.79
CA ASN A 105 -18.24 -22.31 -14.01
C ASN A 105 -17.62 -23.67 -13.70
N LEU A 106 -16.58 -23.72 -12.85
CA LEU A 106 -15.94 -24.96 -12.41
C LEU A 106 -16.93 -25.93 -11.74
N ARG A 107 -17.87 -25.40 -10.93
CA ARG A 107 -18.91 -26.23 -10.31
C ARG A 107 -19.84 -26.85 -11.36
N ASN A 108 -20.18 -26.11 -12.41
CA ASN A 108 -21.02 -26.60 -13.49
C ASN A 108 -20.28 -27.63 -14.35
N GLU A 109 -19.02 -27.36 -14.71
CA GLU A 109 -18.14 -28.29 -15.41
C GLU A 109 -18.03 -29.61 -14.65
N LEU A 110 -17.68 -29.58 -13.36
CA LEU A 110 -17.60 -30.80 -12.55
C LEU A 110 -18.94 -31.54 -12.45
N LYS A 111 -20.07 -30.84 -12.44
CA LYS A 111 -21.39 -31.48 -12.42
C LYS A 111 -21.69 -32.19 -13.75
N THR A 112 -21.29 -31.58 -14.87
CA THR A 112 -21.39 -32.18 -16.21
C THR A 112 -20.50 -33.40 -16.30
N ASP A 113 -19.22 -33.29 -15.96
CA ASP A 113 -18.25 -34.40 -16.00
C ASP A 113 -18.72 -35.59 -15.15
N ILE A 114 -19.25 -35.34 -13.94
CA ILE A 114 -19.81 -36.39 -13.08
C ILE A 114 -21.03 -37.06 -13.73
N ALA A 115 -21.87 -36.30 -14.44
CA ALA A 115 -23.04 -36.85 -15.12
C ALA A 115 -22.64 -37.71 -16.33
N GLU A 116 -21.67 -37.24 -17.11
CA GLU A 116 -21.09 -37.96 -18.24
C GLU A 116 -20.43 -39.26 -17.79
N LEU A 117 -19.54 -39.22 -16.80
CA LEU A 117 -18.90 -40.41 -16.23
C LEU A 117 -19.93 -41.43 -15.69
N ARG A 118 -21.01 -40.97 -15.07
CA ARG A 118 -22.10 -41.86 -14.63
C ARG A 118 -22.84 -42.50 -15.80
N ALA A 119 -23.03 -41.77 -16.90
CA ALA A 119 -23.68 -42.29 -18.10
C ALA A 119 -22.79 -43.33 -18.79
N GLU A 120 -21.50 -43.03 -18.95
CA GLU A 120 -20.47 -43.95 -19.47
C GLU A 120 -20.42 -45.23 -18.65
N MET A 121 -20.25 -45.13 -17.33
CA MET A 121 -20.20 -46.30 -16.45
C MET A 121 -21.49 -47.13 -16.51
N LYS A 122 -22.66 -46.49 -16.64
CA LYS A 122 -23.94 -47.21 -16.81
C LYS A 122 -24.00 -47.94 -18.15
N SER A 123 -23.49 -47.33 -19.22
CA SER A 123 -23.39 -47.94 -20.55
C SER A 123 -22.48 -49.17 -20.51
N ASP A 124 -21.27 -49.03 -19.97
CA ASP A 124 -20.30 -50.11 -19.85
C ASP A 124 -20.84 -51.29 -19.02
N LEU A 125 -21.56 -51.00 -17.93
CA LEU A 125 -22.23 -52.04 -17.14
C LEU A 125 -23.32 -52.78 -17.92
N HIS A 126 -24.09 -52.09 -18.76
CA HIS A 126 -25.10 -52.75 -19.62
C HIS A 126 -24.43 -53.62 -20.69
N GLU A 127 -23.34 -53.14 -21.29
CA GLU A 127 -22.58 -53.91 -22.28
C GLU A 127 -21.98 -55.17 -21.66
N LEU A 128 -21.40 -55.05 -20.45
CA LEU A 128 -20.89 -56.20 -19.71
C LEU A 128 -22.00 -57.20 -19.36
N GLN A 129 -23.16 -56.73 -18.89
CA GLN A 129 -24.32 -57.59 -18.61
C GLN A 129 -24.78 -58.34 -19.85
N LYS A 130 -24.84 -57.66 -21.01
CA LYS A 130 -25.20 -58.28 -22.28
C LYS A 130 -24.20 -59.37 -22.67
N SER A 131 -22.91 -59.07 -22.58
CA SER A 131 -21.83 -60.04 -22.84
C SER A 131 -21.95 -61.30 -21.95
N ILE A 132 -22.22 -61.12 -20.65
CA ILE A 132 -22.44 -62.24 -19.72
C ILE A 132 -23.64 -63.11 -20.16
N VAL A 133 -24.76 -62.48 -20.53
CA VAL A 133 -25.96 -63.20 -21.01
C VAL A 133 -25.65 -63.97 -22.30
N ASP A 134 -24.94 -63.37 -23.23
CA ASP A 134 -24.59 -64.01 -24.51
C ASP A 134 -23.59 -65.17 -24.31
N ILE A 135 -22.63 -65.04 -23.40
CA ILE A 135 -21.75 -66.15 -22.98
C ILE A 135 -22.59 -67.27 -22.36
N HIS A 136 -23.50 -66.95 -21.45
CA HIS A 136 -24.36 -67.95 -20.79
C HIS A 136 -25.19 -68.74 -21.80
N LYS A 137 -25.80 -68.06 -22.79
CA LYS A 137 -26.54 -68.71 -23.88
C LYS A 137 -25.64 -69.65 -24.68
N THR A 138 -24.45 -69.18 -25.06
CA THR A 138 -23.48 -69.98 -25.81
C THR A 138 -23.06 -71.23 -25.03
N VAL A 139 -22.75 -71.10 -23.74
CA VAL A 139 -22.37 -72.22 -22.86
C VAL A 139 -23.52 -73.22 -22.70
N ALA A 140 -24.76 -72.75 -22.53
CA ALA A 140 -25.93 -73.63 -22.41
C ALA A 140 -26.19 -74.41 -23.71
N ALA A 141 -26.05 -73.76 -24.86
CA ALA A 141 -26.17 -74.40 -26.17
C ALA A 141 -25.06 -75.44 -26.39
N GLN A 142 -23.80 -75.09 -26.10
CA GLN A 142 -22.67 -76.02 -26.19
C GLN A 142 -22.87 -77.24 -25.28
N THR A 143 -23.31 -77.03 -24.03
CA THR A 143 -23.58 -78.11 -23.07
C THR A 143 -24.65 -79.07 -23.62
N SER A 144 -25.73 -78.54 -24.21
CA SER A 144 -26.79 -79.35 -24.83
C SER A 144 -26.27 -80.20 -26.00
N TRP A 145 -25.44 -79.61 -26.87
CA TRP A 145 -24.83 -80.33 -28.00
C TRP A 145 -23.85 -81.41 -27.54
N ILE A 146 -23.04 -81.14 -26.52
CA ILE A 146 -22.11 -82.12 -25.93
C ILE A 146 -22.88 -83.31 -25.35
N LEU A 147 -23.91 -83.05 -24.54
CA LEU A 147 -24.72 -84.12 -23.93
C LEU A 147 -25.38 -84.99 -25.00
N THR A 148 -25.98 -84.36 -26.03
CA THR A 148 -26.60 -85.09 -27.15
C THR A 148 -25.59 -85.97 -27.89
N GLY A 149 -24.40 -85.42 -28.17
CA GLY A 149 -23.29 -86.18 -28.77
C GLY A 149 -22.85 -87.36 -27.90
N MET A 150 -22.71 -87.17 -26.58
CA MET A 150 -22.36 -88.23 -25.63
C MET A 150 -23.39 -89.36 -25.61
N PHE A 151 -24.70 -89.03 -25.59
CA PHE A 151 -25.77 -90.04 -25.67
C PHE A 151 -25.72 -90.82 -27.00
N GLY A 152 -25.44 -90.13 -28.12
CA GLY A 152 -25.24 -90.77 -29.42
C GLY A 152 -24.09 -91.77 -29.41
N VAL A 153 -22.92 -91.38 -28.87
CA VAL A 153 -21.75 -92.28 -28.77
C VAL A 153 -22.03 -93.47 -27.84
N ALA A 154 -22.68 -93.24 -26.69
CA ALA A 154 -23.00 -94.30 -25.74
C ALA A 154 -23.96 -95.35 -26.32
N THR A 155 -24.98 -94.92 -27.06
CA THR A 155 -25.95 -95.82 -27.71
C THR A 155 -25.30 -96.65 -28.83
N LEU A 156 -24.42 -96.05 -29.63
CA LEU A 156 -23.65 -96.77 -30.66
C LEU A 156 -22.69 -97.80 -30.05
N SER A 157 -21.98 -97.44 -28.98
CA SER A 157 -21.08 -98.36 -28.27
C SER A 157 -21.84 -99.58 -27.72
N ALA A 158 -23.00 -99.35 -27.10
CA ALA A 158 -23.86 -100.43 -26.60
C ALA A 158 -24.40 -101.34 -27.73
N ALA A 159 -24.74 -100.78 -28.89
CA ALA A 159 -25.20 -101.56 -30.05
C ALA A 159 -24.08 -102.42 -30.64
N MET A 160 -22.86 -101.87 -30.78
CA MET A 160 -21.70 -102.65 -31.24
C MET A 160 -21.33 -103.78 -30.29
N GLY A 161 -21.41 -103.56 -28.98
CA GLY A 161 -21.18 -104.62 -27.98
C GLY A 161 -22.12 -105.82 -28.13
N LYS A 162 -23.36 -105.62 -28.60
CA LYS A 162 -24.32 -106.72 -28.89
C LYS A 162 -24.04 -107.47 -30.19
N ILE A 163 -23.26 -106.89 -31.10
CA ILE A 163 -22.93 -107.50 -32.41
C ILE A 163 -21.65 -108.33 -32.29
N ILE A 164 -20.73 -107.93 -31.41
CA ILE A 164 -19.41 -108.54 -31.24
C ILE A 164 -19.43 -109.71 -30.22
N ASN A 165 -20.47 -109.81 -29.39
CA ASN A 165 -20.61 -110.80 -28.31
C ASN A 165 -21.81 -111.72 -28.54
#